data_AF-A0A7W1L9P5-F1
#
_entry.id   AF-A0A7W1L9P5-F1
#
_cell.length_a   1.000
_cell.length_b   1.000
_cell.length_c   1.000
_cell.angle_alpha   90.00
_cell.angle_beta   90.00
_cell.angle_gamma   90.00
#
_symmetry.space_group_name_H-M   'P 1'
#
loop_
_entity.id
_entity.type
_entity.pdbx_description
1 polymer ?
#
loop_
_entity_poly.entity_id
_entity_poly.type
_entity_poly.pdbx_seq_one_letter_code
_entity_poly.pdbx_strand_id
1 'polypeptide(L)' 'MNEENTNQLVRSRQIEWKALPEPDAEGVFVKVLQFDKKTKRAPTFLLKFEAGATYPAHN' A
#
# COMPACT_ATOMS: atom_id res chain seq x y z
N MET A 1 -25.55 1.42 -12.99
CA MET A 1 -24.21 0.98 -12.55
C MET A 1 -23.98 1.65 -11.20
N ASN A 2 -23.96 0.89 -10.10
CA ASN A 2 -23.79 1.50 -8.78
C ASN A 2 -22.32 1.85 -8.60
N GLU A 3 -22.01 3.15 -8.45
CA GLU A 3 -20.71 3.59 -7.95
C GLU A 3 -20.52 3.01 -6.55
N GLU A 4 -19.48 2.20 -6.36
CA GLU A 4 -19.09 1.81 -5.02
C GLU A 4 -18.56 3.07 -4.34
N ASN A 5 -19.24 3.50 -3.28
CA ASN A 5 -18.83 4.65 -2.47
C ASN A 5 -17.44 4.36 -1.88
N THR A 6 -16.42 5.09 -2.35
CA THR A 6 -15.01 4.90 -1.95
C THR A 6 -14.65 5.58 -0.63
N ASN A 7 -15.60 6.26 0.01
CA ASN A 7 -15.36 6.90 1.29
C ASN A 7 -15.32 5.85 2.41
N GLN A 8 -14.10 5.57 2.89
CA GLN A 8 -13.86 4.61 3.96
C GLN A 8 -12.99 5.22 5.07
N LEU A 9 -13.31 4.88 6.32
CA LEU A 9 -12.45 5.14 7.47
C LEU A 9 -11.66 3.88 7.79
N VAL A 10 -10.33 4.00 7.83
CA VAL A 10 -9.42 2.87 8.06
C VAL A 10 -8.58 3.10 9.30
N ARG A 11 -8.53 2.11 10.18
CA ARG A 11 -7.68 2.11 11.39
C ARG A 11 -6.29 1.59 11.04
N SER A 12 -5.47 2.43 10.40
CA SER A 12 -4.13 2.06 9.92
C SER A 12 -3.20 1.48 11.00
N ARG A 13 -3.41 1.84 12.27
CA ARG A 13 -2.67 1.29 13.43
C ARG A 13 -2.97 -0.20 13.70
N GLN A 14 -4.14 -0.71 13.29
CA GLN A 14 -4.56 -2.11 13.48
C GLN A 14 -4.21 -3.01 12.29
N ILE A 15 -3.60 -2.45 11.25
CA ILE A 15 -3.14 -3.20 10.08
C ILE A 15 -1.68 -3.56 10.33
N GLU A 16 -1.29 -4.80 10.03
CA GLU A 16 0.10 -5.23 10.09
C GLU A 16 0.92 -4.64 8.93
N TRP A 17 2.17 -4.28 9.22
CA TRP A 17 3.13 -3.97 8.17
C TRP A 17 3.52 -5.26 7.44
N LYS A 18 3.50 -5.25 6.12
CA LYS A 18 3.98 -6.35 5.28
C LYS A 18 5.17 -5.88 4.47
N ALA A 19 6.15 -6.75 4.23
CA ALA A 19 7.21 -6.44 3.28
C ALA A 19 6.60 -6.10 1.90
N LEU A 20 7.15 -5.09 1.24
CA LEU A 20 6.70 -4.73 -0.10
C LEU A 20 7.07 -5.85 -1.08
N PRO A 21 6.12 -6.39 -1.87
CA PRO A 21 6.37 -7.50 -2.79
C PRO A 21 6.95 -7.00 -4.12
N GLU A 22 8.02 -6.22 -4.06
CA GLU A 22 8.73 -5.70 -5.24
C GLU A 22 10.21 -6.09 -5.18
N PRO A 23 10.82 -6.48 -6.32
CA PRO A 23 12.27 -6.63 -6.41
C PRO A 23 12.94 -5.30 -6.04
N ASP A 24 14.07 -5.38 -5.34
CA ASP A 24 14.89 -4.22 -4.96
C ASP A 24 14.27 -3.25 -3.93
N ALA A 25 13.15 -3.61 -3.31
CA ALA A 25 12.50 -2.84 -2.24
C ALA A 25 12.78 -3.40 -0.83
N GLU A 26 13.98 -3.92 -0.59
CA GLU A 26 14.37 -4.46 0.71
C GLU A 26 14.30 -3.37 1.81
N GLY A 27 13.75 -3.73 2.97
CA GLY A 27 13.53 -2.78 4.07
C GLY A 27 12.34 -1.84 3.86
N VAL A 28 11.58 -1.98 2.77
CA VAL A 28 10.33 -1.25 2.53
C VAL A 28 9.13 -2.11 2.94
N PHE A 29 8.22 -1.51 3.69
CA PHE A 29 6.99 -2.15 4.16
C PHE A 29 5.77 -1.37 3.71
N VAL A 30 4.66 -2.07 3.50
CA VAL A 30 3.41 -1.51 3.01
C VAL A 30 2.24 -1.83 3.94
N LYS A 31 1.31 -0.87 4.06
CA LYS A 31 -0.06 -1.07 4.52
C LYS A 31 -1.02 -0.63 3.42
N VAL A 32 -1.80 -1.56 2.89
CA VAL A 32 -2.88 -1.24 1.96
C VAL A 32 -4.05 -0.65 2.76
N LEU A 33 -4.39 0.60 2.49
CA LEU A 33 -5.52 1.27 3.15
C LEU A 33 -6.79 1.08 2.31
N GLN A 34 -6.68 1.14 1.00
CA GLN A 34 -7.78 0.90 0.06
C GLN A 34 -7.35 -0.13 -0.98
N PHE A 35 -8.22 -1.09 -1.25
CA PHE A 35 -8.05 -2.02 -2.37
C PHE A 35 -9.24 -1.91 -3.32
N ASP A 36 -8.96 -1.48 -4.55
CA ASP A 36 -9.96 -1.46 -5.62
C ASP A 36 -10.05 -2.85 -6.25
N LYS A 37 -11.19 -3.51 -6.05
CA LYS A 37 -11.45 -4.85 -6.58
C LYS A 37 -11.60 -4.89 -8.10
N LYS A 38 -11.98 -3.78 -8.74
CA LYS A 38 -12.17 -3.68 -10.20
C LYS A 38 -10.83 -3.62 -10.91
N THR A 39 -9.95 -2.73 -10.47
CA THR A 39 -8.61 -2.56 -11.07
C THR A 39 -7.55 -3.49 -10.47
N LYS A 40 -7.86 -4.16 -9.35
CA LYS A 40 -6.92 -4.98 -8.56
C LYS A 40 -5.71 -4.19 -8.07
N ARG A 41 -5.87 -2.89 -7.85
CA ARG A 41 -4.82 -1.99 -7.36
C ARG A 41 -5.14 -1.50 -5.95
N ALA A 42 -4.10 -1.12 -5.23
CA ALA A 42 -4.21 -0.37 -4.00
C ALA A 42 -4.00 1.12 -4.31
N PRO A 43 -5.04 1.93 -4.55
CA PRO A 43 -4.87 3.34 -4.87
C PRO A 43 -4.42 4.18 -3.66
N THR A 44 -4.54 3.65 -2.45
CA THR A 44 -4.12 4.32 -1.22
C THR A 44 -3.46 3.32 -0.30
N PHE A 45 -2.22 3.62 0.08
CA PHE A 45 -1.39 2.81 0.95
C PHE A 45 -0.44 3.69 1.76
N LEU A 46 0.16 3.12 2.79
CA LEU A 46 1.28 3.71 3.51
C LEU A 46 2.53 2.89 3.22
N LEU A 47 3.66 3.58 3.08
CA LEU A 47 4.98 2.97 3.07
C LEU A 47 5.74 3.31 4.35
N LYS A 48 6.55 2.36 4.82
CA LYS A 48 7.55 2.55 5.86
C LYS A 48 8.90 2.13 5.30
N PHE A 49 9.92 2.93 5.55
CA PHE A 49 11.30 2.70 5.14
C PHE A 49 12.14 2.46 6.38
N GLU A 50 12.84 1.33 6.42
CA GLU A 50 13.94 1.17 7.36
C GLU A 50 15.13 2.02 6.92
N ALA A 51 16.06 2.30 7.84
CA ALA A 51 17.25 3.09 7.54
C ALA A 51 18.07 2.42 6.42
N GLY A 52 18.37 3.17 5.35
CA GLY A 52 19.10 2.68 4.18
C GLY A 52 18.23 1.98 3.12
N ALA A 53 16.93 1.81 3.36
CA ALA A 53 16.03 1.26 2.35
C ALA A 53 15.94 2.18 1.13
N THR A 54 15.89 1.58 -0.06
CA THR A 54 15.73 2.28 -1.33
C THR A 54 14.38 1.92 -1.94
N TYR A 55 13.70 2.90 -2.52
CA TYR A 55 12.53 2.66 -3.34
C TYR A 55 12.94 2.74 -4.81
N PRO A 56 12.71 1.70 -5.62
CA PRO A 56 13.09 1.73 -7.02
C PRO A 56 12.37 2.88 -7.74
N ALA A 57 13.08 3.51 -8.67
CA ALA A 57 12.45 4.49 -9.55
C ALA A 57 11.47 3.76 -10.47
N HIS A 58 10.21 4.21 -10.48
CA HIS A 58 9.22 3.76 -11.47
C HIS A 58 9.12 4.82 -12.59
N ASN A 59 9.10 4.37 -13.85
CA ASN A 59 8.80 5.19 -15.02
C ASN A 59 7.36 4.97 -15.47
#